data_AF-A0A7X6Z765-F1
#
_entry.id   AF-A0A7X6Z765-F1
#
_cell.length_a   1.000
_cell.length_b   1.000
_cell.length_c   1.000
_cell.angle_alpha   90.00
_cell.angle_beta   90.00
_cell.angle_gamma   90.00
#
_symmetry.space_group_name_H-M   'P 1'
#
loop_
_entity.id
_entity.type
_entity.pdbx_description
1 polymer ?
#
loop_
_entity_poly.entity_id
_entity_poly.type
_entity_poly.pdbx_seq_one_letter_code
_entity_poly.pdbx_strand_id
1 'polypeptide(L)'
;MPDVKPCRAFELDALRGLALLLMVLHHLIFDLRHVFGLPVFAFKDTDWFAYLLQPLFLNVFLVVSGICCTFSRSNTRRGLRLLLVALTLSAVSILASELSGQEFYIYFNVLHLLALGILLYAGLT
;
A
#
# COMPACT_ATOMS: atom_id res chain seq x y z
N MET A 1 -20.47 -11.40 -34.73
CA MET A 1 -19.25 -10.66 -34.37
C MET A 1 -18.60 -11.40 -33.21
N PRO A 2 -17.32 -11.83 -33.32
CA PRO A 2 -16.67 -12.52 -32.21
C PRO A 2 -16.65 -11.59 -31.00
N ASP A 3 -17.16 -12.09 -29.90
CA ASP A 3 -17.24 -11.41 -28.61
C ASP A 3 -15.81 -11.14 -28.12
N VAL A 4 -15.34 -9.90 -28.26
CA VAL A 4 -14.02 -9.49 -27.78
C VAL A 4 -14.10 -9.54 -26.26
N LYS A 5 -13.68 -10.68 -25.68
CA LYS A 5 -13.54 -10.84 -24.23
C LYS A 5 -12.84 -9.59 -23.68
N PRO A 6 -13.38 -8.93 -22.63
CA PRO A 6 -12.71 -7.80 -22.04
C PRO A 6 -11.35 -8.28 -21.58
N CYS A 7 -10.30 -7.84 -22.27
CA CYS A 7 -8.93 -8.22 -21.97
C CYS A 7 -8.56 -7.53 -20.66
N ARG A 8 -8.88 -8.17 -19.53
CA ARG A 8 -8.30 -7.78 -18.24
C ARG A 8 -6.79 -7.82 -18.44
N ALA A 9 -6.13 -6.70 -18.16
CA ALA A 9 -4.68 -6.62 -18.19
C ALA A 9 -4.13 -7.48 -17.03
N PHE A 10 -4.03 -8.79 -17.28
CA PHE A 10 -3.61 -9.80 -16.31
C PHE A 10 -2.23 -9.46 -15.75
N GLU A 11 -1.32 -9.01 -16.60
CA GLU A 11 0.03 -8.59 -16.23
C GLU A 11 0.03 -7.46 -15.21
N LEU A 12 -0.84 -6.46 -15.39
CA LEU A 12 -0.97 -5.34 -14.44
C LEU A 12 -1.55 -5.82 -13.09
N ASP A 13 -2.58 -6.65 -13.11
CA ASP A 13 -3.15 -7.22 -11.90
C ASP A 13 -2.13 -8.11 -11.15
N ALA A 14 -1.34 -8.90 -11.87
CA ALA A 14 -0.28 -9.75 -11.32
C ALA A 14 0.87 -8.92 -10.74
N LEU A 15 1.32 -7.87 -11.45
CA LEU A 15 2.35 -6.96 -11.00
C LEU A 15 1.93 -6.22 -9.72
N ARG A 16 0.67 -5.77 -9.65
CA ARG A 16 0.11 -5.16 -8.44
C ARG A 16 0.11 -6.14 -7.27
N GLY A 17 -0.30 -7.39 -7.52
CA GLY A 17 -0.31 -8.44 -6.51
C GLY A 17 1.10 -8.74 -5.98
N LEU A 18 2.08 -8.83 -6.88
CA LEU A 18 3.48 -9.02 -6.53
C LEU A 18 4.03 -7.85 -5.71
N ALA A 19 3.78 -6.61 -6.12
CA ALA A 19 4.21 -5.43 -5.38
C ALA A 19 3.62 -5.38 -3.97
N LEU A 20 2.34 -5.76 -3.82
CA LEU A 20 1.67 -5.83 -2.51
C LEU A 20 2.26 -6.95 -1.64
N LEU A 21 2.54 -8.13 -2.21
CA LEU A 21 3.19 -9.23 -1.50
C LEU A 21 4.55 -8.81 -0.94
N LEU A 22 5.37 -8.14 -1.77
CA LEU A 22 6.68 -7.64 -1.36
C LEU A 22 6.58 -6.56 -0.28
N MET A 23 5.56 -5.70 -0.34
CA MET A 23 5.31 -4.68 0.69
C MET A 23 4.97 -5.32 2.05
N VAL A 24 4.12 -6.36 2.05
CA VAL A 24 3.78 -7.12 3.27
C VAL A 24 5.01 -7.81 3.84
N LEU A 25 5.83 -8.44 2.98
CA LEU A 25 7.07 -9.07 3.41
C LEU A 25 8.06 -8.05 4.00
N HIS A 26 8.17 -6.87 3.39
CA HIS A 26 9.01 -5.79 3.89
C HIS A 26 8.60 -5.31 5.30
N HIS A 27 7.30 -5.19 5.56
CA HIS A 27 6.77 -4.87 6.88
C HIS A 27 6.98 -6.02 7.87
N LEU A 28 6.76 -7.27 7.47
CA LEU A 28 7.04 -8.41 8.32
C LEU A 28 8.52 -8.47 8.76
N ILE A 29 9.44 -8.17 7.85
CA ILE A 29 10.87 -8.09 8.18
C ILE A 29 11.15 -6.94 9.15
N PHE A 30 10.48 -5.79 8.99
CA PHE A 30 10.56 -4.68 9.96
C PHE A 30 10.13 -5.13 11.35
N ASP A 31 8.97 -5.80 11.44
CA ASP A 31 8.41 -6.24 12.72
C ASP A 31 9.31 -7.28 13.39
N LEU A 32 9.79 -8.30 12.64
CA LEU A 32 10.70 -9.31 13.16
C LEU A 32 11.99 -8.72 13.74
N ARG A 33 12.54 -7.69 13.09
CA ARG A 33 13.80 -7.08 13.51
C ARG A 33 13.62 -6.03 14.60
N HIS A 34 12.73 -5.06 14.42
CA HIS A 34 12.61 -3.90 15.32
C HIS A 34 11.56 -4.08 16.40
N VAL A 35 10.48 -4.82 16.14
CA VAL A 35 9.41 -5.05 17.12
C VAL A 35 9.73 -6.28 17.97
N PHE A 36 10.19 -7.38 17.36
CA PHE A 36 10.56 -8.62 18.06
C PHE A 36 12.04 -8.71 18.44
N GLY A 37 12.89 -7.78 17.99
CA GLY A 37 14.31 -7.72 18.37
C GLY A 37 15.18 -8.86 17.83
N LEU A 38 14.74 -9.60 16.81
CA LEU A 38 15.50 -10.73 16.29
C LEU A 38 16.67 -10.25 15.41
N PRO A 39 17.89 -10.82 15.54
CA PRO A 39 19.07 -10.43 14.76
C PRO A 39 19.06 -10.99 13.33
N VAL A 40 17.89 -11.06 12.70
CA VAL A 40 17.69 -11.56 11.33
C VAL A 40 17.51 -10.39 10.36
N PHE A 41 17.70 -10.66 9.07
CA PHE A 41 17.43 -9.72 7.97
C PHE A 41 18.17 -8.37 8.05
N ALA A 42 19.46 -8.40 8.42
CA ALA A 42 20.31 -7.21 8.51
C ALA A 42 20.43 -6.41 7.20
N PHE A 43 20.17 -7.05 6.04
CA PHE A 43 20.13 -6.34 4.75
C PHE A 43 19.05 -5.25 4.70
N LYS A 44 18.03 -5.30 5.55
CA LYS A 44 16.98 -4.28 5.59
C LYS A 44 17.53 -2.90 5.95
N ASP A 45 18.54 -2.84 6.81
CA ASP A 45 19.15 -1.58 7.29
C ASP A 45 20.21 -1.05 6.33
N THR A 46 20.41 -1.69 5.17
CA THR A 46 21.41 -1.24 4.21
C THR A 46 20.87 -0.15 3.29
N ASP A 47 21.73 0.81 2.93
CA ASP A 47 21.35 1.98 2.13
C ASP A 47 20.72 1.60 0.79
N TRP A 48 21.25 0.57 0.11
CA TRP A 48 20.67 0.15 -1.17
C TRP A 48 19.23 -0.34 -1.02
N PHE A 49 18.89 -0.99 0.09
CA PHE A 49 17.53 -1.49 0.30
C PHE A 49 16.56 -0.33 0.57
N ALA A 50 16.95 0.62 1.41
CA ALA A 50 16.15 1.79 1.78
C ALA A 50 15.96 2.77 0.62
N TYR A 51 17.01 3.06 -0.16
CA TYR A 51 16.98 4.08 -1.20
C TYR A 51 16.59 3.57 -2.58
N LEU A 52 16.78 2.28 -2.87
CA LEU A 52 16.45 1.71 -4.19
C LEU A 52 15.23 0.81 -4.12
N LEU A 53 15.27 -0.21 -3.27
CA LEU A 53 14.31 -1.31 -3.36
C LEU A 53 12.94 -0.93 -2.77
N GLN A 54 12.93 -0.34 -1.58
CA GLN A 54 11.71 0.16 -0.93
C GLN A 54 10.91 1.15 -1.79
N PRO A 55 11.51 2.25 -2.31
CA PRO A 55 10.79 3.19 -3.15
C PRO A 55 10.38 2.57 -4.48
N LEU A 56 11.17 1.65 -5.05
CA LEU A 56 10.79 0.97 -6.29
C LEU A 56 9.49 0.19 -6.13
N PHE A 57 9.37 -0.64 -5.09
CA PHE A 57 8.14 -1.40 -4.86
C PHE A 57 6.94 -0.50 -4.56
N LEU A 58 7.14 0.58 -3.79
CA LEU A 58 6.10 1.55 -3.48
C LEU A 58 5.62 2.28 -4.75
N ASN A 59 6.52 2.70 -5.62
CA ASN A 59 6.17 3.38 -6.87
C ASN A 59 5.45 2.44 -7.84
N VAL A 60 5.93 1.20 -8.02
CA VAL A 60 5.24 0.20 -8.85
C VAL A 60 3.83 -0.06 -8.31
N PHE A 61 3.69 -0.25 -7.00
CA PHE A 61 2.39 -0.44 -6.36
C PHE A 61 1.44 0.74 -6.61
N LEU A 62 1.91 1.97 -6.43
CA LEU A 62 1.11 3.19 -6.62
C LEU A 62 0.69 3.39 -8.07
N VAL A 63 1.63 3.32 -9.02
CA VAL A 63 1.36 3.55 -10.45
C VAL A 63 0.38 2.51 -10.99
N VAL A 64 0.63 1.23 -10.72
CA VAL A 64 -0.24 0.16 -11.19
C VAL A 64 -1.62 0.25 -10.53
N SER A 65 -1.67 0.56 -9.22
CA SER A 65 -2.95 0.76 -8.52
C SER A 65 -3.75 1.93 -9.10
N GLY A 66 -3.08 3.01 -9.52
CA GLY A 66 -3.68 4.14 -10.23
C GLY A 66 -4.24 3.75 -11.59
N ILE A 67 -3.46 3.08 -12.43
CA ILE A 67 -3.89 2.60 -13.76
C ILE A 67 -5.13 1.70 -13.64
N CYS A 68 -5.16 0.82 -12.64
CA CYS A 68 -6.31 -0.05 -12.38
C CYS A 68 -7.60 0.71 -12.03
N CYS A 69 -7.53 1.97 -11.61
CA CYS A 69 -8.72 2.78 -11.30
C CYS A 69 -9.51 3.16 -12.55
N THR A 70 -8.83 3.33 -13.69
CA THR A 70 -9.48 3.61 -14.99
C THR A 70 -10.38 2.48 -15.45
N PHE A 71 -10.09 1.24 -15.05
CA PHE A 71 -10.89 0.05 -15.40
C PHE A 71 -12.03 -0.23 -14.41
N SER A 72 -12.13 0.53 -13.32
CA SER A 72 -13.07 0.25 -12.23
C SER A 72 -14.35 1.09 -12.36
N ARG A 73 -15.50 0.42 -12.25
CA ARG A 73 -16.84 0.98 -12.47
C ARG A 73 -17.41 1.74 -11.25
N SER A 74 -16.81 1.57 -10.07
CA SER A 74 -17.30 2.15 -8.82
C SER A 74 -16.15 2.68 -7.94
N ASN A 75 -15.41 3.65 -8.47
CA ASN A 75 -14.23 4.22 -7.82
C ASN A 75 -14.57 4.94 -6.51
N THR A 76 -15.71 5.63 -6.43
CA THR A 76 -16.18 6.31 -5.20
C THR A 76 -16.30 5.36 -4.01
N ARG A 77 -17.05 4.25 -4.15
CA ARG A 77 -17.22 3.24 -3.08
C ARG A 77 -15.91 2.54 -2.71
N ARG A 78 -14.99 2.39 -3.66
CA ARG A 78 -13.68 1.78 -3.41
C ARG A 78 -12.77 2.73 -2.64
N GLY A 79 -12.69 3.99 -3.08
CA GLY A 79 -11.93 5.05 -2.44
C GLY A 79 -12.40 5.32 -1.01
N LEU A 80 -13.72 5.38 -0.78
CA LEU A 80 -14.28 5.61 0.56
C LEU A 80 -13.98 4.44 1.51
N ARG A 81 -14.12 3.18 1.06
CA ARG A 81 -13.74 2.02 1.86
C ARG A 81 -12.26 2.04 2.20
N LEU A 82 -11.40 2.39 1.24
CA LEU A 82 -9.97 2.47 1.48
C LEU A 82 -9.62 3.61 2.44
N LEU A 83 -10.30 4.76 2.35
CA LEU A 83 -10.12 5.87 3.27
C LEU A 83 -10.49 5.48 4.70
N LEU A 84 -11.62 4.78 4.90
CA LEU A 84 -12.01 4.26 6.21
C LEU A 84 -10.97 3.31 6.80
N VAL A 85 -10.42 2.41 5.98
CA VAL A 85 -9.32 1.53 6.40
C VAL A 85 -8.05 2.32 6.76
N ALA A 86 -7.71 3.35 5.98
CA ALA A 86 -6.54 4.17 6.25
C ALA A 86 -6.67 4.94 7.58
N LEU A 87 -7.84 5.57 7.81
CA LEU A 87 -8.13 6.30 9.03
C LEU A 87 -8.16 5.40 10.26
N THR A 88 -8.75 4.21 10.15
CA THR A 88 -8.76 3.24 11.26
C THR A 88 -7.34 2.76 11.59
N LEU A 89 -6.48 2.53 10.60
CA LEU A 89 -5.08 2.20 10.85
C LEU A 89 -4.34 3.34 11.56
N SER A 90 -4.55 4.59 11.18
CA SER A 90 -3.96 5.74 11.88
C SER A 90 -4.46 5.86 13.32
N ALA A 91 -5.77 5.68 13.56
CA ALA A 91 -6.34 5.71 14.89
C ALA A 91 -5.79 4.58 15.79
N VAL A 92 -5.69 3.36 15.25
CA VAL A 92 -5.10 2.22 15.96
C VAL A 92 -3.62 2.46 16.25
N SER A 93 -2.87 3.07 15.33
CA SER A 93 -1.46 3.38 15.53
C SER A 93 -1.26 4.39 16.67
N ILE A 94 -2.09 5.44 16.72
CA ILE A 94 -2.10 6.42 17.83
C ILE A 94 -2.40 5.72 19.16
N LEU A 95 -3.47 4.91 19.21
CA LEU A 95 -3.84 4.19 20.42
C LEU A 95 -2.75 3.20 20.87
N ALA A 96 -2.14 2.47 19.94
CA ALA A 96 -1.03 1.56 20.23
C ALA A 96 0.20 2.31 20.77
N SER A 97 0.45 3.52 20.26
CA SER A 97 1.52 4.40 20.74
C SER A 97 1.30 4.80 22.20
N GLU A 98 0.08 5.22 22.55
CA GLU A 98 -0.28 5.61 23.92
C GLU A 98 -0.21 4.43 24.90
N LEU A 99 -0.67 3.24 24.49
CA LEU A 99 -0.67 2.05 25.35
C LEU A 99 0.73 1.46 25.55
N SER A 100 1.59 1.52 24.54
CA SER A 100 2.92 0.90 24.58
C SER A 100 4.01 1.85 25.10
N GLY A 101 3.73 3.15 25.19
CA GLY A 101 4.71 4.19 25.53
C GLY A 101 5.81 4.36 24.48
N GLN A 102 5.57 3.88 23.26
CA GLN A 102 6.52 3.88 22.14
C GLN A 102 5.94 4.72 21.01
N GLU A 103 6.74 5.58 20.39
CA GLU A 103 6.31 6.57 19.39
C GLU A 103 6.06 5.92 18.02
N PHE A 104 4.88 5.33 17.80
CA PHE A 104 4.48 4.68 16.55
C PHE A 104 3.43 5.48 15.74
N TYR A 105 3.51 6.81 15.76
CA TYR A 105 2.49 7.65 15.12
C TYR A 105 2.54 7.57 13.59
N ILE A 106 1.45 7.09 12.99
CA ILE A 106 1.25 7.05 11.54
C ILE A 106 0.12 8.02 11.18
N TYR A 107 0.45 9.28 10.89
CA TYR A 107 -0.55 10.31 10.54
C TYR A 107 -1.02 10.22 9.08
N PHE A 108 -0.11 10.00 8.14
CA PHE A 108 -0.42 9.94 6.72
C PHE A 108 0.46 8.90 6.02
N ASN A 109 -0.16 7.80 5.59
CA ASN A 109 0.51 6.68 4.92
C ASN A 109 0.06 6.55 3.46
N VAL A 110 0.72 5.68 2.69
CA VAL A 110 0.44 5.37 1.28
C VAL A 110 -1.03 5.02 1.02
N LEU A 111 -1.74 4.43 2.00
CA LEU A 111 -3.17 4.14 1.88
C LEU A 111 -4.03 5.41 1.86
N HIS A 112 -3.67 6.46 2.59
CA HIS A 112 -4.35 7.75 2.54
C HIS A 112 -4.15 8.40 1.18
N LEU A 113 -2.91 8.39 0.67
CA LEU A 113 -2.58 8.88 -0.67
C LEU A 113 -3.42 8.15 -1.73
N LEU A 114 -3.48 6.81 -1.66
CA LEU A 114 -4.24 6.01 -2.62
C LEU A 114 -5.74 6.25 -2.51
N ALA A 115 -6.28 6.34 -1.28
CA ALA A 115 -7.69 6.63 -1.05
C ALA A 115 -8.11 7.99 -1.61
N LEU A 116 -7.33 9.04 -1.31
CA LEU A 116 -7.56 10.39 -1.83
C LEU A 116 -7.40 10.43 -3.35
N GLY A 117 -6.37 9.79 -3.91
CA GLY A 117 -6.17 9.71 -5.36
C GLY A 117 -7.35 9.05 -6.08
N ILE A 118 -7.89 7.95 -5.53
CA ILE A 118 -9.08 7.27 -6.08
C ILE A 118 -10.32 8.17 -5.98
N LEU A 119 -10.53 8.84 -4.84
CA LEU A 119 -11.68 9.72 -4.65
C LEU A 119 -11.61 10.96 -5.55
N LEU A 120 -10.43 11.56 -5.69
CA LEU A 120 -10.19 12.66 -6.63
C LEU A 120 -10.50 12.22 -8.05
N TYR A 121 -9.96 11.08 -8.50
CA TYR A 121 -10.26 10.54 -9.82
C TYR A 121 -11.75 10.33 -10.03
N ALA A 122 -12.44 9.75 -9.04
CA ALA A 122 -13.88 9.51 -9.10
C ALA A 122 -14.73 10.77 -9.05
N GLY A 123 -14.20 11.90 -8.56
CA GLY A 123 -14.88 13.20 -8.60
C GLY A 123 -14.65 13.95 -9.91
N LEU A 124 -13.57 13.64 -10.65
CA LEU A 124 -13.28 14.21 -11.96
C LEU A 124 -14.02 13.50 -13.11
N THR A 125 -14.37 12.22 -12.96
CA THR A 125 -15.04 11.38 -13.97
C THR A 125 -16.51 11.16 -13.66
#